data_AF-M7WFF0-F1
#
_entry.id   AF-M7WFF0-F1
#
_cell.length_a   1.000
_cell.length_b   1.000
_cell.length_c   1.000
_cell.angle_alpha   90.00
_cell.angle_beta   90.00
_cell.angle_gamma   90.00
#
_symmetry.space_group_name_H-M   'P 1'
#
loop_
_entity.id
_entity.type
_entity.pdbx_description
1 polymer ?
#
loop_
_entity_poly.entity_id
_entity_poly.type
_entity_poly.pdbx_seq_one_letter_code
_entity_poly.pdbx_strand_id
1 'polypeptide(L)'
;MIINFLLFNLLIIESLGTLPTSTPINLPIEISTNLSSETVNITECSKSIENVYAASFIFDSPKETVINYETTSSLEFTVMLQSSSSKECILLEKNKDINITTTLQYRVIVISSTALVENQSIKFSLKYIPQQNDTIGTISDYPFFHMATVPSLLMSSSDSCQFETTSYNNLYGYTYQIKSNTDDILEINTCGYSEEVTGIFVTNGDKCIKTINSFQTADIQCFNGVGSRLEIEIHPDLTLNIHVGFLSTSEKERMFLLNITKIGDGEEEHEDWQLWMWFGIVTVVIMAIIVLMVVAIFIYEFIQKKRYNRFSETF
;
A
#
# COMPACT_ATOMS: atom_id res chain seq x y z
N MET A 1 30.13 21.86 39.12
CA MET A 1 28.72 22.14 38.74
C MET A 1 28.70 22.36 37.24
N ILE A 2 28.44 21.31 36.44
CA ILE A 2 28.15 21.24 34.98
C ILE A 2 28.15 19.72 34.65
N ILE A 3 27.24 18.95 35.26
CA ILE A 3 26.93 17.56 34.84
C ILE A 3 25.42 17.38 35.06
N ASN A 4 24.60 18.26 34.48
CA ASN A 4 23.14 18.13 34.57
C ASN A 4 22.40 18.75 33.38
N PHE A 5 23.06 18.93 32.23
CA PHE A 5 22.43 19.54 31.05
C PHE A 5 22.22 18.58 29.87
N LEU A 6 22.51 17.29 30.04
CA LEU A 6 22.50 16.31 28.94
C LEU A 6 21.57 15.10 29.13
N LEU A 7 20.70 15.09 30.14
CA LEU A 7 19.86 13.92 30.45
C LEU A 7 18.35 14.15 30.33
N PHE A 8 17.89 15.22 29.67
CA PHE A 8 16.45 15.53 29.61
C PHE A 8 15.92 15.98 28.24
N ASN A 9 16.51 15.49 27.13
CA ASN A 9 15.92 15.62 25.79
C ASN A 9 15.75 14.29 25.05
N LEU A 10 15.81 13.17 25.77
CA LEU A 10 15.37 11.86 25.28
C LEU A 10 14.03 11.55 25.94
N LEU A 11 12.94 12.02 25.33
CA LEU A 11 11.56 11.50 25.40
C LEU A 11 10.57 12.58 24.97
N ILE A 12 10.70 13.01 23.72
CA ILE A 12 9.54 13.41 22.94
C ILE A 12 9.70 12.67 21.61
N ILE A 13 9.35 11.39 21.62
CA ILE A 13 8.82 10.76 20.41
C ILE A 13 7.43 11.37 20.32
N GLU A 14 7.33 12.55 19.70
CA GLU A 14 6.06 12.99 19.15
C GLU A 14 5.63 11.86 18.22
N SER A 15 4.51 11.23 18.56
CA SER A 15 3.92 10.20 17.73
C SER A 15 3.88 10.77 16.32
N LEU A 16 4.56 10.09 15.38
CA LEU A 16 4.21 10.15 13.97
C LEU A 16 2.68 10.24 13.92
N GLY A 17 2.18 11.37 13.41
CA GLY A 17 0.77 11.74 13.52
C GLY A 17 -0.09 10.54 13.20
N THR A 18 -1.21 10.39 13.91
CA THR A 18 -2.18 9.32 13.65
C THR A 18 -2.34 9.15 12.15
N LEU A 19 -1.83 8.04 11.62
CA LEU A 19 -1.92 7.68 10.21
C LEU A 19 -3.39 7.85 9.81
N PRO A 20 -3.68 8.34 8.60
CA PRO A 20 -5.05 8.42 8.12
C PRO A 20 -5.69 7.05 8.34
N THR A 21 -6.78 7.02 9.11
CA THR A 21 -7.56 5.81 9.32
C THR A 21 -7.90 5.26 7.94
N SER A 22 -7.39 4.08 7.62
CA SER A 22 -7.60 3.42 6.33
C SER A 22 -9.07 3.45 5.95
N THR A 23 -9.35 3.91 4.75
CA THR A 23 -10.63 3.68 4.11
C THR A 23 -10.81 2.17 3.91
N PRO A 24 -11.87 1.56 4.46
CA PRO A 24 -12.14 0.14 4.25
C PRO A 24 -12.25 -0.18 2.76
N ILE A 25 -11.59 -1.24 2.30
CA ILE A 25 -11.72 -1.71 0.92
C ILE A 25 -12.98 -2.58 0.83
N ASN A 26 -13.99 -2.07 0.11
CA ASN A 26 -15.19 -2.83 -0.21
C ASN A 26 -15.05 -3.45 -1.61
N LEU A 27 -15.01 -4.77 -1.69
CA LEU A 27 -15.12 -5.63 -2.89
C LEU A 27 -16.54 -6.19 -3.10
N PRO A 28 -17.55 -5.37 -3.37
CA PRO A 28 -18.95 -5.80 -3.37
C PRO A 28 -19.16 -7.05 -4.23
N ILE A 29 -19.80 -8.07 -3.67
CA ILE A 29 -20.32 -9.23 -4.43
C ILE A 29 -21.70 -8.93 -5.01
N GLU A 30 -22.41 -8.02 -4.35
CA GLU A 30 -23.69 -7.50 -4.75
C GLU A 30 -23.70 -5.98 -4.50
N ILE A 31 -24.23 -5.23 -5.45
CA ILE A 31 -24.46 -3.79 -5.31
C ILE A 31 -25.95 -3.56 -5.51
N SER A 32 -26.60 -2.93 -4.53
CA SER A 32 -27.94 -2.38 -4.72
C SER A 32 -27.84 -0.87 -4.80
N THR A 33 -28.46 -0.28 -5.81
CA THR A 33 -28.53 1.18 -5.93
C THR A 33 -29.97 1.66 -6.05
N ASN A 34 -30.23 2.83 -5.49
CA ASN A 34 -31.46 3.58 -5.65
C ASN A 34 -31.14 4.81 -6.51
N LEU A 35 -31.96 5.11 -7.52
CA LEU A 35 -31.79 6.34 -8.30
C LEU A 35 -31.99 7.57 -7.40
N SER A 36 -31.30 8.66 -7.75
CA SER A 36 -31.52 9.98 -7.16
C SER A 36 -33.00 10.36 -7.16
N SER A 37 -33.44 11.08 -6.12
CA SER A 37 -34.76 11.70 -6.05
C SER A 37 -34.88 12.96 -6.91
N GLU A 38 -33.76 13.50 -7.37
CA GLU A 38 -33.67 14.70 -8.21
C GLU A 38 -32.98 14.40 -9.54
N THR A 39 -33.35 15.14 -10.59
CA THR A 39 -32.72 15.03 -11.90
C THR A 39 -31.35 15.70 -11.90
N VAL A 40 -30.38 15.04 -12.53
CA VAL A 40 -29.00 15.49 -12.69
C VAL A 40 -28.60 15.50 -14.16
N ASN A 41 -27.52 16.21 -14.48
CA ASN A 41 -26.89 16.18 -15.79
C ASN A 41 -25.64 15.29 -15.72
N ILE A 42 -25.57 14.28 -16.57
CA ILE A 42 -24.45 13.34 -16.69
C ILE A 42 -23.58 13.78 -17.86
N THR A 43 -22.27 13.84 -17.63
CA THR A 43 -21.26 14.21 -18.66
C THR A 43 -20.29 13.06 -18.98
N GLU A 44 -20.49 11.92 -18.32
CA GLU A 44 -19.76 10.68 -18.50
C GLU A 44 -20.07 10.01 -19.85
N CYS A 45 -19.29 8.99 -20.24
CA CYS A 45 -19.55 8.19 -21.45
C CYS A 45 -19.46 8.95 -22.78
N SER A 46 -18.64 10.00 -22.85
CA SER A 46 -18.44 10.86 -24.04
C SER A 46 -19.72 11.55 -24.58
N LYS A 47 -20.81 11.54 -23.81
CA LYS A 47 -22.09 12.16 -24.18
C LYS A 47 -22.69 12.89 -22.98
N SER A 48 -23.12 14.13 -23.19
CA SER A 48 -23.91 14.84 -22.18
C SER A 48 -25.36 14.38 -22.24
N ILE A 49 -25.91 13.95 -21.11
CA ILE A 49 -27.33 13.61 -20.95
C ILE A 49 -27.89 14.50 -19.84
N GLU A 50 -28.85 15.36 -20.19
CA GLU A 50 -29.43 16.34 -19.28
C GLU A 50 -30.77 15.87 -18.70
N ASN A 51 -31.09 16.33 -17.48
CA ASN A 51 -32.38 16.14 -16.81
C ASN A 51 -32.79 14.67 -16.63
N VAL A 52 -31.90 13.85 -16.09
CA VAL A 52 -32.15 12.42 -15.85
C VAL A 52 -32.02 12.03 -14.39
N TYR A 53 -32.77 11.03 -13.97
CA TYR A 53 -32.55 10.40 -12.67
C TYR A 53 -31.38 9.44 -12.80
N ALA A 54 -30.37 9.62 -11.97
CA ALA A 54 -29.18 8.79 -12.04
C ALA A 54 -28.74 8.25 -10.68
N ALA A 55 -28.01 7.15 -10.73
CA ALA A 55 -27.19 6.66 -9.65
C ALA A 55 -25.86 6.18 -10.23
N SER A 56 -24.81 6.31 -9.43
CA SER A 56 -23.52 5.75 -9.80
C SER A 56 -22.89 5.05 -8.63
N PHE A 57 -22.10 4.03 -8.93
CA PHE A 57 -21.37 3.25 -7.96
C PHE A 57 -19.99 2.94 -8.50
N ILE A 58 -18.96 3.14 -7.67
CA ILE A 58 -17.57 2.92 -8.03
C ILE A 58 -17.07 1.67 -7.30
N PHE A 59 -16.32 0.83 -8.00
CA PHE A 59 -15.68 -0.36 -7.44
C PHE A 59 -14.37 -0.66 -8.13
N ASP A 60 -13.45 -1.26 -7.38
CA ASP A 60 -12.22 -1.80 -7.95
C ASP A 60 -12.45 -3.24 -8.40
N SER A 61 -11.98 -3.58 -9.60
CA SER A 61 -12.23 -4.88 -10.22
C SER A 61 -10.92 -5.60 -10.51
N PRO A 62 -10.70 -6.83 -10.01
CA PRO A 62 -9.63 -7.67 -10.55
C PRO A 62 -9.93 -8.06 -12.00
N LYS A 63 -8.89 -8.43 -12.74
CA LYS A 63 -9.00 -9.01 -14.08
C LYS A 63 -9.86 -10.30 -14.03
N GLU A 64 -10.64 -10.52 -15.08
CA GLU A 64 -11.65 -11.60 -15.22
C GLU A 64 -12.87 -11.48 -14.27
N THR A 65 -13.25 -10.27 -13.88
CA THR A 65 -14.50 -10.09 -13.11
C THR A 65 -15.70 -10.09 -14.04
N VAL A 66 -16.70 -10.92 -13.71
CA VAL A 66 -17.97 -10.94 -14.44
C VAL A 66 -18.99 -10.08 -13.71
N ILE A 67 -19.54 -9.09 -14.41
CA ILE A 67 -20.65 -8.28 -13.93
C ILE A 67 -21.94 -8.69 -14.63
N ASN A 68 -23.00 -8.84 -13.85
CA ASN A 68 -24.37 -9.02 -14.31
C ASN A 68 -25.28 -8.12 -13.49
N TYR A 69 -26.41 -7.70 -14.04
CA TYR A 69 -27.43 -7.03 -13.27
C TYR A 69 -28.82 -7.59 -13.51
N GLU A 70 -29.57 -7.64 -12.41
CA GLU A 70 -30.97 -8.01 -12.36
C GLU A 70 -31.79 -6.85 -11.80
N THR A 71 -33.07 -6.81 -12.19
CA THR A 71 -34.00 -5.83 -11.63
C THR A 71 -35.41 -6.40 -11.59
N THR A 72 -36.15 -6.01 -10.56
CA THR A 72 -37.60 -6.19 -10.45
C THR A 72 -38.38 -4.99 -11.00
N SER A 73 -37.70 -3.92 -11.40
CA SER A 73 -38.33 -2.73 -11.97
C SER A 73 -38.86 -3.01 -13.39
N SER A 74 -40.04 -2.48 -13.67
CA SER A 74 -40.64 -2.43 -15.00
C SER A 74 -40.33 -1.12 -15.74
N LEU A 75 -39.56 -0.21 -15.14
CA LEU A 75 -39.17 1.05 -15.75
C LEU A 75 -38.06 0.84 -16.77
N GLU A 76 -38.06 1.68 -17.81
CA GLU A 76 -36.94 1.74 -18.76
C GLU A 76 -35.80 2.54 -18.15
N PHE A 77 -34.66 1.87 -17.96
CA PHE A 77 -33.41 2.51 -17.54
C PHE A 77 -32.24 1.95 -18.34
N THR A 78 -31.21 2.76 -18.46
CA THR A 78 -29.96 2.44 -19.14
C THR A 78 -28.88 2.22 -18.10
N VAL A 79 -28.13 1.14 -18.24
CA VAL A 79 -27.01 0.82 -17.37
C VAL A 79 -25.73 0.85 -18.17
N MET A 80 -24.74 1.57 -17.68
CA MET A 80 -23.45 1.75 -18.32
C MET A 80 -22.32 1.44 -17.35
N LEU A 81 -21.24 0.88 -17.88
CA LEU A 81 -20.01 0.62 -17.15
C LEU A 81 -18.90 1.46 -17.75
N GLN A 82 -18.28 2.31 -16.93
CA GLN A 82 -17.15 3.15 -17.32
C GLN A 82 -15.88 2.67 -16.61
N SER A 83 -14.78 2.56 -17.35
CA SER A 83 -13.45 2.33 -16.75
C SER A 83 -12.80 3.65 -16.34
N SER A 84 -12.01 3.68 -15.27
CA SER A 84 -11.27 4.88 -14.85
C SER A 84 -10.25 5.35 -15.89
N SER A 85 -9.76 4.46 -16.75
CA SER A 85 -8.78 4.77 -17.80
C SER A 85 -9.39 5.28 -19.10
N SER A 86 -10.73 5.21 -19.24
CA SER A 86 -11.43 5.57 -20.48
C SER A 86 -12.69 6.39 -20.24
N LYS A 87 -12.96 7.33 -21.15
CA LYS A 87 -14.24 8.05 -21.18
C LYS A 87 -15.33 7.26 -21.92
N GLU A 88 -14.99 6.12 -22.51
CA GLU A 88 -15.96 5.24 -23.17
C GLU A 88 -16.69 4.37 -22.14
N CYS A 89 -17.95 4.07 -22.45
CA CYS A 89 -18.79 3.23 -21.61
C CYS A 89 -19.30 2.01 -22.37
N ILE A 90 -19.39 0.91 -21.65
CA ILE A 90 -19.98 -0.34 -22.11
C ILE A 90 -21.44 -0.34 -21.66
N LEU A 91 -22.37 -0.50 -22.58
CA LEU A 91 -23.78 -0.70 -22.25
C LEU A 91 -23.96 -2.09 -21.63
N LEU A 92 -24.52 -2.15 -20.42
CA LEU A 92 -24.88 -3.43 -19.81
C LEU A 92 -26.31 -3.79 -20.24
N GLU A 93 -26.52 -5.03 -20.67
CA GLU A 93 -27.86 -5.57 -20.94
C GLU A 93 -28.34 -6.39 -19.74
N LYS A 94 -29.64 -6.33 -19.45
CA LYS A 94 -30.25 -7.05 -18.33
C LYS A 94 -29.98 -8.55 -18.45
N ASN A 95 -29.59 -9.18 -17.36
CA ASN A 95 -29.30 -10.61 -17.25
C ASN A 95 -28.22 -11.10 -18.23
N LYS A 96 -27.33 -10.23 -18.69
CA LYS A 96 -26.22 -10.58 -19.57
C LYS A 96 -24.89 -10.34 -18.88
N ASP A 97 -24.09 -11.39 -18.84
CA ASP A 97 -22.76 -11.36 -18.26
C ASP A 97 -21.80 -10.56 -19.15
N ILE A 98 -21.08 -9.61 -18.55
CA ILE A 98 -19.98 -8.90 -19.19
C ILE A 98 -18.70 -9.16 -18.41
N ASN A 99 -17.64 -9.52 -19.15
CA ASN A 99 -16.35 -9.82 -18.55
C ASN A 99 -15.45 -8.59 -18.57
N ILE A 100 -14.90 -8.26 -17.40
CA ILE A 100 -13.91 -7.20 -17.21
C ILE A 100 -12.52 -7.83 -17.35
N THR A 101 -11.78 -7.43 -18.37
CA THR A 101 -10.47 -8.03 -18.71
C THR A 101 -9.27 -7.24 -18.18
N THR A 102 -9.49 -6.19 -17.39
CA THR A 102 -8.42 -5.32 -16.89
C THR A 102 -8.58 -5.02 -15.41
N THR A 103 -7.46 -4.83 -14.74
CA THR A 103 -7.38 -4.51 -13.32
C THR A 103 -7.47 -3.00 -13.11
N LEU A 104 -8.69 -2.46 -13.13
CA LEU A 104 -8.93 -1.02 -13.02
C LEU A 104 -10.11 -0.74 -12.09
N GLN A 105 -10.24 0.53 -11.70
CA GLN A 105 -11.46 1.01 -11.07
C GLN A 105 -12.54 1.20 -12.14
N TYR A 106 -13.76 0.77 -11.82
CA TYR A 106 -14.94 0.88 -12.66
C TYR A 106 -16.03 1.67 -11.97
N ARG A 107 -16.86 2.34 -12.77
CA ARG A 107 -18.06 3.03 -12.33
C ARG A 107 -19.25 2.47 -13.08
N VAL A 108 -20.21 1.89 -12.35
CA VAL A 108 -21.55 1.60 -12.87
C VAL A 108 -22.37 2.87 -12.80
N ILE A 109 -23.04 3.23 -13.89
CA ILE A 109 -23.91 4.38 -14.00
C ILE A 109 -25.28 3.88 -14.46
N VAL A 110 -26.30 4.16 -13.67
CA VAL A 110 -27.70 3.87 -14.00
C VAL A 110 -28.39 5.20 -14.32
N ILE A 111 -29.10 5.25 -15.45
CA ILE A 111 -29.81 6.44 -15.91
C ILE A 111 -31.25 6.07 -16.25
N SER A 112 -32.21 6.87 -15.81
CA SER A 112 -33.62 6.77 -16.16
C SER A 112 -34.20 8.14 -16.49
N SER A 113 -35.15 8.17 -17.43
CA SER A 113 -36.00 9.35 -17.71
C SER A 113 -37.13 9.51 -16.70
N THR A 114 -37.39 8.48 -15.87
CA THR A 114 -38.45 8.45 -14.87
C THR A 114 -37.87 8.14 -13.48
N ALA A 115 -38.40 8.78 -12.44
CA ALA A 115 -37.99 8.48 -11.07
C ALA A 115 -38.34 7.03 -10.72
N LEU A 116 -37.40 6.28 -10.14
CA LEU A 116 -37.71 4.98 -9.54
C LEU A 116 -38.62 5.21 -8.32
N VAL A 117 -39.69 4.43 -8.22
CA VAL A 117 -40.58 4.44 -7.06
C VAL A 117 -39.87 3.76 -5.89
N GLU A 118 -40.08 4.25 -4.67
CA GLU A 118 -39.63 3.58 -3.43
C GLU A 118 -40.02 2.09 -3.47
N ASN A 119 -39.06 1.20 -3.21
CA ASN A 119 -39.12 -0.29 -3.27
C ASN A 119 -38.69 -0.97 -4.59
N GLN A 120 -38.24 -0.24 -5.60
CA GLN A 120 -37.60 -0.84 -6.77
C GLN A 120 -36.07 -0.79 -6.63
N SER A 121 -35.39 -1.93 -6.81
CA SER A 121 -33.94 -2.03 -6.72
C SER A 121 -33.34 -2.60 -8.01
N ILE A 122 -32.13 -2.15 -8.31
CA ILE A 122 -31.27 -2.74 -9.34
C ILE A 122 -30.13 -3.40 -8.60
N LYS A 123 -29.99 -4.72 -8.80
CA LYS A 123 -28.97 -5.53 -8.16
C LYS A 123 -27.92 -5.88 -9.19
N PHE A 124 -26.68 -5.54 -8.90
CA PHE A 124 -25.53 -5.96 -9.67
C PHE A 124 -24.86 -7.11 -8.95
N SER A 125 -24.69 -8.24 -9.61
CA SER A 125 -23.89 -9.36 -9.14
C SER A 125 -22.50 -9.25 -9.74
N LEU A 126 -21.49 -9.27 -8.88
CA LEU A 126 -20.08 -9.29 -9.25
C LEU A 126 -19.52 -10.66 -8.91
N LYS A 127 -19.12 -11.40 -9.93
CA LYS A 127 -18.48 -12.70 -9.80
C LYS A 127 -17.01 -12.57 -10.16
N TYR A 128 -16.16 -12.59 -9.15
CA TYR A 128 -14.72 -12.61 -9.30
C TYR A 128 -14.27 -14.01 -9.73
N ILE A 129 -13.75 -14.15 -10.95
CA ILE A 129 -13.19 -15.43 -11.42
C ILE A 129 -11.75 -15.51 -10.92
N PRO A 130 -11.38 -16.59 -10.20
CA PRO A 130 -10.00 -16.77 -9.78
C PRO A 130 -9.05 -16.86 -10.97
N GLN A 131 -7.92 -16.18 -10.85
CA GLN A 131 -6.90 -16.20 -11.88
C GLN A 131 -6.02 -17.44 -11.65
N GLN A 132 -6.27 -18.52 -12.38
CA GLN A 132 -5.41 -19.71 -12.34
C GLN A 132 -4.11 -19.44 -13.11
N ASN A 133 -2.96 -19.73 -12.47
CA ASN A 133 -1.60 -19.64 -13.03
C ASN A 133 -1.02 -18.23 -13.27
N ASP A 134 -1.79 -17.15 -13.09
CA ASP A 134 -1.23 -15.80 -13.14
C ASP A 134 -0.58 -15.52 -11.77
N THR A 135 0.75 -15.41 -11.75
CA THR A 135 1.62 -14.84 -10.69
C THR A 135 2.15 -15.74 -9.56
N ILE A 136 3.10 -16.63 -9.92
CA ILE A 136 4.35 -16.76 -9.13
C ILE A 136 5.39 -15.87 -9.83
N GLY A 137 5.12 -14.56 -9.87
CA GLY A 137 5.93 -13.57 -10.57
C GLY A 137 6.22 -12.36 -9.68
N THR A 138 7.17 -11.53 -10.09
CA THR A 138 7.48 -10.27 -9.42
C THR A 138 6.43 -9.23 -9.76
N ILE A 139 5.76 -8.68 -8.75
CA ILE A 139 4.83 -7.56 -8.81
C ILE A 139 5.65 -6.28 -8.75
N SER A 140 5.50 -5.44 -9.77
CA SER A 140 6.15 -4.12 -9.84
C SER A 140 5.20 -2.99 -10.26
N ASP A 141 4.01 -3.33 -10.73
CA ASP A 141 3.01 -2.37 -11.18
C ASP A 141 1.89 -2.29 -10.15
N TYR A 142 1.70 -1.10 -9.56
CA TYR A 142 0.65 -0.81 -8.58
C TYR A 142 -0.38 0.16 -9.18
N PRO A 143 -1.69 0.05 -8.85
CA PRO A 143 -2.27 -0.90 -7.92
C PRO A 143 -2.40 -2.31 -8.52
N PHE A 144 -2.13 -3.33 -7.71
CA PHE A 144 -2.21 -4.74 -8.10
C PHE A 144 -3.38 -5.41 -7.38
N PHE A 145 -4.28 -6.05 -8.12
CA PHE A 145 -5.40 -6.81 -7.57
C PHE A 145 -5.42 -8.22 -8.16
N HIS A 146 -5.47 -9.23 -7.29
CA HIS A 146 -5.43 -10.63 -7.68
C HIS A 146 -6.37 -11.48 -6.82
N MET A 147 -7.25 -12.23 -7.48
CA MET A 147 -8.16 -13.18 -6.84
C MET A 147 -7.53 -14.57 -6.86
N ALA A 148 -7.03 -15.00 -5.71
CA ALA A 148 -6.32 -16.26 -5.55
C ALA A 148 -7.25 -17.36 -5.01
N THR A 149 -7.00 -18.60 -5.45
CA THR A 149 -7.68 -19.80 -4.95
C THR A 149 -6.69 -20.71 -4.26
N VAL A 150 -6.91 -21.01 -3.00
CA VAL A 150 -6.13 -21.95 -2.19
C VAL A 150 -6.86 -23.30 -2.19
N PRO A 151 -6.35 -24.34 -2.90
CA PRO A 151 -6.93 -25.67 -2.86
C PRO A 151 -6.95 -26.26 -1.44
N SER A 152 -7.82 -27.24 -1.22
CA SER A 152 -7.83 -27.99 0.03
C SER A 152 -6.51 -28.75 0.21
N LEU A 153 -5.99 -28.76 1.44
CA LEU A 153 -4.78 -29.52 1.84
C LEU A 153 -3.45 -29.06 1.20
N LEU A 154 -3.27 -27.76 0.98
CA LEU A 154 -1.98 -27.18 0.57
C LEU A 154 -0.91 -27.34 1.68
N MET A 155 0.35 -27.59 1.30
CA MET A 155 1.48 -27.50 2.23
C MET A 155 1.58 -26.08 2.78
N SER A 156 1.59 -25.94 4.11
CA SER A 156 1.82 -24.66 4.78
C SER A 156 3.19 -24.11 4.44
N SER A 157 3.31 -22.80 4.26
CA SER A 157 4.58 -22.13 4.52
C SER A 157 4.74 -22.01 6.03
N SER A 158 5.88 -22.50 6.55
CA SER A 158 6.25 -22.30 7.95
C SER A 158 6.69 -20.86 8.14
N ASP A 159 6.10 -20.19 9.10
CA ASP A 159 6.37 -18.79 9.38
C ASP A 159 7.64 -18.63 10.23
N SER A 160 8.71 -18.10 9.62
CA SER A 160 9.93 -17.72 10.35
C SER A 160 9.79 -16.40 11.12
N CYS A 161 8.68 -15.66 10.93
CA CYS A 161 8.47 -14.29 11.37
C CYS A 161 7.53 -14.17 12.56
N GLN A 162 7.17 -15.30 13.16
CA GLN A 162 6.24 -15.38 14.27
C GLN A 162 6.71 -14.55 15.48
N PHE A 163 5.80 -13.74 16.01
CA PHE A 163 5.90 -13.24 17.37
C PHE A 163 5.26 -14.29 18.30
N GLU A 164 5.92 -14.63 19.41
CA GLU A 164 5.51 -15.69 20.38
C GLU A 164 4.07 -15.56 20.93
N THR A 165 3.36 -14.49 20.60
CA THR A 165 2.03 -14.15 21.09
C THR A 165 0.86 -14.65 20.24
N THR A 166 1.08 -15.19 19.03
CA THR A 166 -0.02 -15.64 18.14
C THR A 166 -0.25 -17.16 18.17
N SER A 167 -1.52 -17.57 18.08
CA SER A 167 -1.93 -18.98 18.10
C SER A 167 -1.77 -19.73 16.76
N TYR A 168 -1.27 -19.05 15.73
CA TYR A 168 -1.18 -19.58 14.37
C TYR A 168 0.29 -19.63 13.94
N ASN A 169 0.78 -20.82 13.61
CA ASN A 169 2.19 -21.05 13.26
C ASN A 169 2.43 -21.23 11.75
N ASN A 170 1.35 -21.30 10.97
CA ASN A 170 1.38 -21.68 9.57
C ASN A 170 0.45 -20.77 8.78
N LEU A 171 0.88 -20.40 7.58
CA LEU A 171 0.05 -19.73 6.60
C LEU A 171 -0.16 -20.66 5.40
N TYR A 172 -1.42 -20.80 5.00
CA TYR A 172 -1.83 -21.65 3.88
C TYR A 172 -2.24 -20.76 2.71
N GLY A 173 -1.34 -20.57 1.76
CA GLY A 173 -1.56 -19.67 0.63
C GLY A 173 -0.37 -19.60 -0.31
N TYR A 174 -0.10 -18.40 -0.82
CA TYR A 174 0.89 -18.17 -1.87
C TYR A 174 1.94 -17.15 -1.43
N THR A 175 3.10 -17.22 -2.07
CA THR A 175 4.18 -16.25 -1.93
C THR A 175 4.28 -15.43 -3.21
N TYR A 176 4.24 -14.11 -3.07
CA TYR A 176 4.41 -13.13 -4.14
C TYR A 176 5.74 -12.41 -3.95
N GLN A 177 6.44 -12.13 -5.04
CA GLN A 177 7.62 -11.25 -5.00
C GLN A 177 7.18 -9.84 -5.32
N ILE A 178 7.67 -8.86 -4.57
CA ILE A 178 7.38 -7.45 -4.76
C ILE A 178 8.69 -6.71 -4.98
N LYS A 179 8.71 -5.84 -5.99
CA LYS A 179 9.82 -4.97 -6.31
C LYS A 179 9.30 -3.59 -6.65
N SER A 180 9.98 -2.54 -6.20
CA SER A 180 9.79 -1.19 -6.74
C SER A 180 11.06 -0.70 -7.42
N ASN A 181 10.93 0.33 -8.25
CA ASN A 181 12.04 1.08 -8.83
C ASN A 181 12.30 2.39 -8.08
N THR A 182 11.44 2.73 -7.11
CA THR A 182 11.49 3.93 -6.26
C THR A 182 11.31 3.52 -4.80
N ASP A 183 11.68 4.41 -3.88
CA ASP A 183 11.32 4.26 -2.48
C ASP A 183 9.82 4.48 -2.34
N ASP A 184 9.06 3.43 -2.04
CA ASP A 184 7.60 3.46 -2.00
C ASP A 184 7.09 2.93 -0.67
N ILE A 185 6.01 3.52 -0.17
CA ILE A 185 5.19 2.95 0.90
C ILE A 185 4.04 2.20 0.23
N LEU A 186 4.05 0.89 0.40
CA LEU A 186 3.02 -0.02 -0.12
C LEU A 186 2.07 -0.44 1.00
N GLU A 187 0.78 -0.43 0.68
CA GLU A 187 -0.26 -1.03 1.48
C GLU A 187 -0.69 -2.35 0.84
N ILE A 188 -0.56 -3.43 1.60
CA ILE A 188 -0.92 -4.79 1.20
C ILE A 188 -2.15 -5.18 2.00
N ASN A 189 -3.21 -5.52 1.30
CA ASN A 189 -4.47 -5.94 1.87
C ASN A 189 -4.83 -7.32 1.36
N THR A 190 -5.34 -8.17 2.25
CA THR A 190 -5.95 -9.44 1.87
C THR A 190 -7.34 -9.55 2.48
N CYS A 191 -8.26 -10.14 1.72
CA CYS A 191 -9.66 -10.24 2.10
C CYS A 191 -10.22 -11.62 1.74
N GLY A 192 -10.61 -12.39 2.75
CA GLY A 192 -11.17 -13.72 2.58
C GLY A 192 -12.61 -13.68 2.03
N TYR A 193 -12.88 -14.46 0.99
CA TYR A 193 -14.21 -14.56 0.38
C TYR A 193 -15.10 -15.61 1.07
N SER A 194 -14.50 -16.66 1.63
CA SER A 194 -15.20 -17.87 2.12
C SER A 194 -15.02 -18.17 3.61
N GLU A 195 -14.03 -17.59 4.28
CA GLU A 195 -13.70 -17.87 5.69
C GLU A 195 -13.08 -16.66 6.39
N GLU A 196 -13.12 -16.67 7.73
CA GLU A 196 -12.95 -15.50 8.57
C GLU A 196 -11.52 -15.03 8.80
N VAL A 197 -10.45 -15.80 8.53
CA VAL A 197 -9.09 -15.38 8.98
C VAL A 197 -8.04 -15.54 7.89
N THR A 198 -7.62 -14.39 7.35
CA THR A 198 -6.48 -14.25 6.43
C THR A 198 -5.27 -13.65 7.15
N GLY A 199 -4.07 -13.80 6.59
CA GLY A 199 -2.82 -13.27 7.14
C GLY A 199 -1.85 -12.81 6.06
N ILE A 200 -0.96 -11.90 6.43
CA ILE A 200 0.14 -11.39 5.60
C ILE A 200 1.42 -11.39 6.45
N PHE A 201 2.52 -11.90 5.90
CA PHE A 201 3.85 -11.63 6.42
C PHE A 201 4.87 -11.41 5.30
N VAL A 202 5.95 -10.70 5.61
CA VAL A 202 6.94 -10.28 4.61
C VAL A 202 8.35 -10.71 5.02
N THR A 203 9.08 -11.28 4.07
CA THR A 203 10.50 -11.61 4.22
C THR A 203 11.36 -10.92 3.15
N ASN A 204 12.60 -10.63 3.49
CA ASN A 204 13.67 -10.30 2.55
C ASN A 204 14.68 -11.45 2.58
N GLY A 205 14.63 -12.31 1.55
CA GLY A 205 15.27 -13.62 1.61
C GLY A 205 14.73 -14.44 2.79
N ASP A 206 15.64 -14.88 3.66
CA ASP A 206 15.32 -15.64 4.88
C ASP A 206 15.05 -14.76 6.12
N LYS A 207 15.18 -13.43 5.99
CA LYS A 207 15.00 -12.50 7.11
C LYS A 207 13.59 -11.94 7.14
N CYS A 208 13.00 -11.98 8.32
CA CYS A 208 11.70 -11.37 8.58
C CYS A 208 11.81 -9.86 8.68
N ILE A 209 11.01 -9.15 7.90
CA ILE A 209 10.83 -7.72 8.09
C ILE A 209 9.78 -7.57 9.18
N LYS A 210 10.25 -7.24 10.39
CA LYS A 210 9.36 -6.94 11.50
C LYS A 210 8.65 -5.63 11.22
N THR A 211 7.42 -5.73 10.76
CA THR A 211 6.51 -4.59 10.72
C THR A 211 5.64 -4.64 11.98
N ILE A 212 5.23 -3.48 12.48
CA ILE A 212 4.44 -3.33 13.71
C ILE A 212 3.11 -4.11 13.61
N ASN A 213 2.64 -4.37 12.37
CA ASN A 213 1.36 -4.99 12.05
C ASN A 213 1.49 -6.36 11.37
N SER A 214 2.67 -6.99 11.43
CA SER A 214 2.81 -8.38 10.98
C SER A 214 1.84 -9.23 11.79
N PHE A 215 0.93 -9.94 11.13
CA PHE A 215 0.02 -10.96 11.67
C PHE A 215 -1.38 -10.60 12.14
N GLN A 216 -1.77 -9.35 12.37
CA GLN A 216 -3.16 -9.11 12.79
C GLN A 216 -3.49 -7.63 12.77
N THR A 217 -4.02 -7.19 11.64
CA THR A 217 -5.02 -6.14 11.66
C THR A 217 -6.30 -6.83 11.27
N ALA A 218 -7.10 -7.21 12.26
CA ALA A 218 -8.50 -7.57 12.03
C ALA A 218 -9.34 -6.33 11.66
N ASP A 219 -8.70 -5.35 11.01
CA ASP A 219 -9.14 -3.98 10.85
C ASP A 219 -9.78 -3.80 9.47
N ILE A 220 -9.68 -4.81 8.60
CA ILE A 220 -10.45 -4.88 7.35
C ILE A 220 -11.67 -5.77 7.59
N GLN A 221 -12.85 -5.14 7.66
CA GLN A 221 -14.12 -5.86 7.57
C GLN A 221 -14.37 -6.28 6.12
N CYS A 222 -14.35 -7.59 5.90
CA CYS A 222 -14.67 -8.24 4.62
C CYS A 222 -16.06 -8.89 4.70
N PHE A 223 -16.73 -9.10 3.55
CA PHE A 223 -18.12 -9.60 3.41
C PHE A 223 -18.60 -10.53 4.51
N ASN A 224 -17.89 -11.66 4.69
CA ASN A 224 -18.18 -12.72 5.64
C ASN A 224 -16.92 -13.08 6.46
N GLY A 225 -15.95 -12.18 6.60
CA GLY A 225 -14.67 -12.51 7.22
C GLY A 225 -13.81 -11.32 7.64
N VAL A 226 -12.61 -11.63 8.12
CA VAL A 226 -11.60 -10.67 8.57
C VAL A 226 -10.44 -10.68 7.58
N GLY A 227 -10.17 -9.50 7.01
CA GLY A 227 -8.99 -9.28 6.19
C GLY A 227 -7.74 -9.03 7.02
N SER A 228 -6.60 -8.89 6.37
CA SER A 228 -5.37 -8.36 6.98
C SER A 228 -4.85 -7.20 6.15
N ARG A 229 -4.37 -6.17 6.82
CA ARG A 229 -3.69 -5.00 6.26
C ARG A 229 -2.25 -4.94 6.77
N LEU A 230 -1.33 -4.68 5.86
CA LEU A 230 0.06 -4.42 6.18
C LEU A 230 0.58 -3.24 5.37
N GLU A 231 1.19 -2.27 6.03
CA GLU A 231 1.98 -1.23 5.38
C GLU A 231 3.45 -1.61 5.45
N ILE A 232 4.14 -1.47 4.33
CA ILE A 232 5.57 -1.73 4.23
C ILE A 232 6.24 -0.75 3.31
N GLU A 233 7.43 -0.32 3.70
CA GLU A 233 8.32 0.47 2.86
C GLU A 233 9.20 -0.47 2.03
N ILE A 234 9.33 -0.16 0.74
CA ILE A 234 10.19 -0.90 -0.19
C ILE A 234 11.14 0.06 -0.89
N HIS A 235 12.43 -0.30 -0.88
CA HIS A 235 13.49 0.42 -1.58
C HIS A 235 13.79 -0.24 -2.95
N PRO A 236 14.30 0.50 -3.96
CA PRO A 236 14.58 -0.02 -5.30
C PRO A 236 15.48 -1.27 -5.36
N ASP A 237 16.40 -1.37 -4.40
CA ASP A 237 17.40 -2.43 -4.31
C ASP A 237 16.88 -3.69 -3.59
N LEU A 238 15.67 -3.65 -3.04
CA LEU A 238 15.07 -4.74 -2.29
C LEU A 238 14.03 -5.50 -3.12
N THR A 239 14.03 -6.82 -2.99
CA THR A 239 12.94 -7.68 -3.43
C THR A 239 12.35 -8.36 -2.21
N LEU A 240 11.07 -8.09 -1.95
CA LEU A 240 10.37 -8.60 -0.79
C LEU A 240 9.50 -9.79 -1.18
N ASN A 241 9.52 -10.85 -0.38
CA ASN A 241 8.60 -11.97 -0.51
C ASN A 241 7.44 -11.77 0.46
N ILE A 242 6.23 -11.66 -0.08
CA ILE A 242 5.02 -11.52 0.70
C ILE A 242 4.25 -12.83 0.67
N HIS A 243 4.00 -13.37 1.84
CA HIS A 243 3.27 -14.60 2.05
C HIS A 243 1.85 -14.24 2.49
N VAL A 244 0.87 -14.60 1.68
CA VAL A 244 -0.54 -14.23 1.86
C VAL A 244 -1.42 -15.46 1.77
N GLY A 245 -2.34 -15.62 2.72
CA GLY A 245 -3.19 -16.79 2.79
C GLY A 245 -4.03 -16.86 4.04
N PHE A 246 -4.43 -18.08 4.41
CA PHE A 246 -5.29 -18.34 5.57
C PHE A 246 -4.47 -18.86 6.74
N LEU A 247 -4.89 -18.52 7.97
CA LEU A 247 -4.21 -18.95 9.21
C LEU A 247 -4.62 -20.35 9.70
N SER A 248 -5.60 -20.99 9.03
CA SER A 248 -6.11 -22.32 9.36
C SER A 248 -6.12 -23.23 8.13
N THR A 249 -6.07 -24.55 8.32
CA THR A 249 -6.34 -25.53 7.25
C THR A 249 -7.83 -25.62 6.95
N SER A 250 -8.18 -25.93 5.69
CA SER A 250 -9.56 -26.25 5.32
C SER A 250 -9.60 -27.47 4.39
N GLU A 251 -10.67 -28.26 4.52
CA GLU A 251 -11.00 -29.37 3.62
C GLU A 251 -11.64 -28.89 2.31
N LYS A 252 -12.01 -27.60 2.26
CA LYS A 252 -12.61 -26.96 1.09
C LYS A 252 -11.61 -26.02 0.44
N GLU A 253 -11.81 -25.83 -0.86
CA GLU A 253 -11.17 -24.75 -1.59
C GLU A 253 -11.61 -23.39 -1.02
N ARG A 254 -10.66 -22.47 -0.90
CA ARG A 254 -10.91 -21.12 -0.36
C ARG A 254 -10.34 -20.07 -1.28
N MET A 255 -10.93 -18.89 -1.25
CA MET A 255 -10.50 -17.79 -2.09
C MET A 255 -10.26 -16.54 -1.27
N PHE A 256 -9.24 -15.78 -1.64
CA PHE A 256 -8.97 -14.46 -1.08
C PHE A 256 -8.59 -13.49 -2.19
N LEU A 257 -8.93 -12.22 -2.01
CA LEU A 257 -8.36 -11.15 -2.82
C LEU A 257 -7.08 -10.65 -2.16
N LEU A 258 -6.03 -10.48 -2.96
CA LEU A 258 -4.86 -9.67 -2.64
C LEU A 258 -4.97 -8.32 -3.36
N ASN A 259 -4.79 -7.24 -2.63
CA ASN A 259 -4.65 -5.89 -3.15
C ASN A 259 -3.33 -5.27 -2.66
N ILE A 260 -2.54 -4.68 -3.56
CA ILE A 260 -1.30 -3.99 -3.22
C ILE A 260 -1.31 -2.62 -3.89
N THR A 261 -1.31 -1.56 -3.08
CA THR A 261 -1.43 -0.18 -3.52
C THR A 261 -0.24 0.65 -3.03
N LYS A 262 0.26 1.56 -3.87
CA LYS A 262 1.18 2.61 -3.42
C LYS A 262 0.38 3.68 -2.69
N ILE A 263 0.69 3.92 -1.42
CA ILE A 263 0.01 4.92 -0.58
C ILE A 263 0.86 6.16 -0.30
N GLY A 264 2.16 6.10 -0.58
CA GLY A 264 3.09 7.21 -0.43
C GLY A 264 4.45 6.91 -1.03
N ASP A 265 5.29 7.93 -1.03
CA ASP A 265 6.72 7.78 -1.29
C ASP A 265 7.42 7.41 0.03
N GLY A 266 8.37 6.48 -0.02
CA GLY A 266 9.21 6.12 1.12
C GLY A 266 10.08 7.29 1.55
N GLU A 267 10.64 7.20 2.75
CA GLU A 267 11.72 8.12 3.11
C GLU A 267 12.89 7.77 2.19
N GLU A 268 13.24 8.70 1.28
CA GLU A 268 14.52 8.58 0.59
C GLU A 268 15.59 8.46 1.68
N GLU A 269 16.29 7.32 1.73
CA GLU A 269 17.57 7.24 2.40
C GLU A 269 18.49 8.19 1.63
N HIS A 270 18.36 9.50 1.87
CA HIS A 270 19.42 10.43 1.60
C HIS A 270 20.62 9.82 2.26
N GLU A 271 21.58 9.45 1.42
CA GLU A 271 22.81 8.77 1.79
C GLU A 271 23.53 9.59 2.86
N ASP A 272 23.13 9.43 4.13
CA ASP A 272 23.66 10.13 5.28
C ASP A 272 25.16 9.88 5.36
N TRP A 273 25.62 8.75 4.83
CA TRP A 273 27.04 8.42 4.65
C TRP A 273 27.79 9.46 3.79
N GLN A 274 27.18 10.02 2.74
CA GLN A 274 27.78 11.11 1.97
C GLN A 274 27.94 12.37 2.84
N LEU A 275 26.92 12.68 3.64
CA LEU A 275 26.94 13.83 4.55
C LEU A 275 27.99 13.66 5.67
N TRP A 276 28.12 12.44 6.21
CA TRP A 276 29.16 12.05 7.16
C TRP A 276 30.56 12.07 6.56
N MET A 277 30.74 11.66 5.29
CA MET A 277 32.02 11.79 4.59
C MET A 277 32.42 13.25 4.40
N TRP A 278 31.49 14.11 4.00
CA TRP A 278 31.73 15.55 3.91
C TRP A 278 32.11 16.14 5.27
N PHE A 279 31.43 15.73 6.34
CA PHE A 279 31.76 16.16 7.71
C PHE A 279 33.19 15.71 8.11
N GLY A 280 33.57 14.48 7.75
CA GLY A 280 34.93 13.94 7.96
C GLY A 280 36.01 14.72 7.22
N ILE A 281 35.76 15.08 5.95
CA ILE A 281 36.70 15.89 5.16
C ILE A 281 36.87 17.29 5.77
N VAL A 282 35.77 17.94 6.15
CA VAL A 282 35.80 19.28 6.76
C VAL A 282 36.58 19.27 8.08
N THR A 283 36.36 18.27 8.94
CA THR A 283 37.08 18.15 10.22
C THR A 283 38.59 17.94 10.04
N VAL A 284 39.01 17.14 9.07
CA VAL A 284 40.44 16.94 8.75
C VAL A 284 41.10 18.24 8.29
N VAL A 285 40.42 19.02 7.44
CA VAL A 285 40.93 20.32 6.96
C VAL A 285 41.08 21.31 8.11
N ILE A 286 40.09 21.41 9.00
CA ILE A 286 40.16 22.30 10.17
C ILE A 286 41.34 21.90 11.08
N MET A 287 41.52 20.60 11.36
CA MET A 287 42.64 20.11 12.16
C MET A 287 43.99 20.44 11.52
N ALA A 288 44.13 20.29 10.21
CA ALA A 288 45.36 20.66 9.49
C ALA A 288 45.68 22.15 9.63
N ILE A 289 44.69 23.03 9.54
CA ILE A 289 44.86 24.47 9.72
C ILE A 289 45.31 24.79 11.16
N ILE A 290 44.68 24.18 12.17
CA ILE A 290 45.05 24.37 13.58
C ILE A 290 46.50 23.96 13.82
N VAL A 291 46.92 22.79 13.31
CA VAL A 291 48.29 22.30 13.46
C VAL A 291 49.29 23.26 12.79
N LEU A 292 48.99 23.75 11.59
CA LEU A 292 49.84 24.73 10.90
C LEU A 292 49.96 26.04 11.68
N MET A 293 48.87 26.54 12.28
CA MET A 293 48.90 27.73 13.12
C MET A 293 49.77 27.53 14.36
N VAL A 294 49.63 26.38 15.04
CA VAL A 294 50.44 26.05 16.23
C VAL A 294 51.92 25.98 15.88
N VAL A 295 52.29 25.30 14.78
CA VAL A 295 53.68 25.22 14.31
C VAL A 295 54.23 26.60 13.98
N ALA A 296 53.44 27.46 13.33
CA ALA A 296 53.86 28.83 13.02
C ALA A 296 54.13 29.66 14.28
N ILE A 297 53.29 29.52 15.33
CA ILE A 297 53.49 30.17 16.64
C ILE A 297 54.80 29.70 17.27
N PHE A 298 55.05 28.39 17.31
CA PHE A 298 56.29 27.84 17.86
C PHE A 298 57.55 28.33 17.11
N ILE A 299 57.50 28.36 15.78
CA ILE A 299 58.61 28.89 14.97
C ILE A 299 58.84 30.38 15.25
N TYR A 300 57.77 31.17 15.35
CA TYR A 300 57.85 32.59 15.66
C TYR A 300 58.49 32.83 17.04
N GLU A 301 58.03 32.13 18.07
CA GLU A 301 58.61 32.22 19.42
C GLU A 301 60.09 31.81 19.44
N PHE A 302 60.46 30.76 18.70
CA PHE A 302 61.84 30.30 18.63
C PHE A 302 62.77 31.36 17.98
N ILE A 303 62.31 32.00 16.90
CA ILE A 303 63.07 33.08 16.22
C ILE A 303 63.19 34.32 17.11
N GLN A 304 62.11 34.73 17.76
CA GLN A 304 62.09 35.85 18.72
C GLN A 304 63.10 35.62 19.86
N LYS A 305 63.06 34.43 20.48
CA LYS A 305 63.95 34.07 21.60
C LYS A 305 65.42 34.06 21.16
N LYS A 306 65.71 33.59 19.94
CA LYS A 306 67.06 33.63 19.36
C LYS A 306 67.54 35.04 19.04
N ARG A 307 66.64 35.96 18.65
CA ARG A 307 66.96 37.39 18.48
C ARG A 307 67.24 38.08 19.81
N TYR A 308 66.43 37.82 20.83
CA TYR A 308 66.60 38.42 22.17
C TYR A 308 67.92 38.01 22.84
N ASN A 309 68.27 36.71 22.80
CA ASN A 309 69.55 36.24 23.35
C ASN A 309 70.78 36.79 22.63
N ARG A 310 70.66 37.11 21.33
CA ARG A 310 71.76 37.71 20.57
C ARG A 310 71.99 39.18 20.92
N PHE A 311 70.98 39.87 21.47
CA PHE A 311 71.12 41.25 21.97
C PHE A 311 71.62 41.32 23.42
N SER A 312 71.42 40.27 24.24
CA SER A 312 71.92 40.24 25.62
C SER A 312 73.39 39.85 25.76
N GLU A 313 74.03 39.32 24.71
CA GLU A 313 75.46 39.01 24.68
C GLU A 313 76.33 40.18 24.17
N THR A 314 75.71 41.30 23.77
CA THR A 314 76.39 42.50 23.26
C THR A 314 76.31 43.72 24.20
N PHE A 315 75.92 43.52 25.46
CA PHE A 315 75.99 44.55 26.51
C PHE A 315 76.89 44.10 27.67
#